data_AF-A0A7W1Q9K6-F1
#
_entry.id   AF-A0A7W1Q9K6-F1
#
_cell.length_a   1.000
_cell.length_b   1.000
_cell.length_c   1.000
_cell.angle_alpha   90.00
_cell.angle_beta   90.00
_cell.angle_gamma   90.00
#
_symmetry.space_group_name_H-M   'P 1'
#
loop_
_entity.id
_entity.type
_entity.pdbx_description
1 polymer ?
#
loop_
_entity_poly.entity_id
_entity_poly.type
_entity_poly.pdbx_seq_one_letter_code
_entity_poly.pdbx_strand_id
1 'polypeptide(L)'
;MALLDAKIESPQELFVHKLGAALTMEETILEMLEKLQEEANDPSLRRQLEQHYKETQGQVQNLQQVFDALGEPVDRRPCPVIEGLEKEGDTMLKEVDESLNDSVILSGVIETEHHEIAVYDGLIIMAEQMGDDDVIALLNENIEQEAATLEKAIKATEQLAKRVVRQTA
;
A
#
# COMPACT_ATOMS: atom_id res chain seq x y z
N MET A 1 -0.22 -17.47 -26.10
CA MET A 1 1.13 -18.01 -25.83
C MET A 1 1.45 -17.61 -24.42
N ALA A 2 1.45 -18.56 -23.48
CA ALA A 2 2.03 -18.30 -22.17
C ALA A 2 3.51 -17.97 -22.41
N LEU A 3 3.92 -16.74 -22.12
CA LEU A 3 5.33 -16.47 -21.89
C LEU A 3 5.75 -17.48 -20.82
N LEU A 4 6.74 -18.31 -21.14
CA LEU A 4 7.33 -19.25 -20.21
C LEU A 4 7.69 -18.46 -18.94
N ASP A 5 7.02 -18.76 -17.83
CA ASP A 5 7.45 -18.27 -16.51
C ASP A 5 8.82 -18.89 -16.24
N ALA A 6 9.87 -18.16 -16.62
CA ALA A 6 11.23 -18.48 -16.25
C ALA A 6 11.27 -18.59 -14.72
N LYS A 7 11.92 -19.64 -14.22
CA LYS A 7 12.10 -19.80 -12.78
C LYS A 7 12.96 -18.65 -12.26
N ILE A 8 12.65 -18.19 -11.06
CA ILE A 8 13.54 -17.32 -10.30
C ILE A 8 14.66 -18.20 -9.75
N GLU A 9 15.90 -17.94 -10.14
CA GLU A 9 17.07 -18.79 -9.87
C GLU A 9 18.09 -18.14 -8.92
N SER A 10 17.95 -16.85 -8.61
CA SER A 10 18.86 -16.13 -7.73
C SER A 10 18.17 -15.18 -6.73
N PRO A 11 18.83 -14.80 -5.63
CA PRO A 11 18.32 -13.76 -4.72
C PRO A 11 18.08 -12.42 -5.41
N GLN A 12 18.93 -12.04 -6.36
CA GLN A 12 18.77 -10.82 -7.16
C GLN A 12 17.49 -10.86 -7.99
N GLU A 13 17.24 -11.97 -8.70
CA GLU A 13 16.01 -12.14 -9.48
C GLU A 13 14.76 -12.14 -8.61
N LEU A 14 14.85 -12.73 -7.40
CA LEU A 14 13.75 -12.69 -6.44
C LEU A 14 13.47 -11.27 -5.95
N PHE A 15 14.53 -10.49 -5.65
CA PHE A 15 14.42 -9.10 -5.25
C PHE A 15 13.75 -8.27 -6.35
N VAL A 16 14.25 -8.33 -7.59
CA VAL A 16 13.70 -7.59 -8.72
C VAL A 16 12.24 -7.98 -8.99
N HIS A 17 11.91 -9.28 -8.89
CA HIS A 17 10.53 -9.73 -9.02
C HIS A 17 9.62 -9.15 -7.93
N LYS A 18 10.08 -9.14 -6.66
CA LYS A 18 9.33 -8.58 -5.54
C LYS A 18 9.20 -7.06 -5.62
N LEU A 19 10.25 -6.38 -6.08
CA LEU A 19 10.25 -4.94 -6.33
C LEU A 19 9.21 -4.57 -7.41
N GLY A 20 9.12 -5.38 -8.47
CA GLY A 20 8.10 -5.22 -9.51
C GLY A 20 6.67 -5.42 -9.02
N ALA A 21 6.48 -6.33 -8.06
CA ALA A 21 5.20 -6.55 -7.41
C ALA A 21 4.85 -5.39 -6.47
N ALA A 22 5.82 -4.86 -5.72
CA ALA A 22 5.65 -3.67 -4.90
C ALA A 22 5.32 -2.43 -5.76
N LEU A 23 5.96 -2.25 -6.91
CA LEU A 23 5.61 -1.14 -7.81
C LEU A 23 4.15 -1.23 -8.29
N THR A 24 3.69 -2.43 -8.62
CA THR A 24 2.29 -2.64 -9.01
C THR A 24 1.35 -2.46 -7.83
N MET A 25 1.76 -2.87 -6.62
CA MET A 25 1.03 -2.63 -5.37
C MET A 25 0.75 -1.13 -5.19
N GLU A 26 1.79 -0.29 -5.23
CA GLU A 26 1.66 1.16 -5.08
C GLU A 26 0.81 1.81 -6.18
N GLU A 27 1.00 1.39 -7.44
CA GLU A 27 0.21 1.90 -8.56
C GLU A 27 -1.28 1.56 -8.42
N THR A 28 -1.61 0.35 -7.94
CA THR A 28 -3.01 -0.01 -7.65
C THR A 28 -3.56 0.78 -6.47
N ILE A 29 -2.76 1.03 -5.43
CA ILE A 29 -3.18 1.81 -4.26
C ILE A 29 -3.47 3.26 -4.64
N LEU A 30 -2.73 3.86 -5.59
CA LEU A 30 -3.09 5.18 -6.12
C LEU A 30 -4.51 5.21 -6.69
N GLU A 31 -4.89 4.20 -7.48
CA GLU A 31 -6.23 4.09 -8.05
C GLU A 31 -7.29 3.87 -6.95
N MET A 32 -6.99 3.06 -5.94
CA MET A 32 -7.86 2.87 -4.78
C MET A 32 -8.07 4.18 -4.03
N LEU A 33 -7.00 4.92 -3.73
CA LEU A 33 -7.05 6.16 -2.97
C LEU A 33 -7.86 7.24 -3.66
N GLU A 34 -7.83 7.34 -5.00
CA GLU A 34 -8.69 8.25 -5.75
C GLU A 34 -10.17 7.96 -5.49
N LYS A 35 -10.58 6.69 -5.55
CA LYS A 35 -11.96 6.27 -5.27
C LYS A 35 -12.34 6.53 -3.81
N LEU A 36 -11.48 6.13 -2.86
CA LEU A 36 -11.78 6.24 -1.43
C LEU A 36 -11.92 7.70 -0.96
N GLN A 37 -11.23 8.64 -1.61
CA GLN A 37 -11.40 10.07 -1.34
C GLN A 37 -12.83 10.57 -1.65
N GLU A 38 -13.48 10.01 -2.67
CA GLU A 38 -14.85 10.35 -3.06
C GLU A 38 -15.87 9.73 -2.11
N GLU A 39 -15.61 8.50 -1.64
CA GLU A 39 -16.51 7.73 -0.77
C GLU A 39 -16.45 8.11 0.71
N ALA A 40 -15.36 8.77 1.15
CA ALA A 40 -15.18 9.19 2.53
C ALA A 40 -16.17 10.29 2.94
N ASN A 41 -16.87 10.10 4.07
CA ASN A 41 -17.81 11.05 4.64
C ASN A 41 -17.12 12.08 5.55
N ASP A 42 -16.22 11.63 6.44
CA ASP A 42 -15.49 12.52 7.35
C ASP A 42 -14.43 13.34 6.58
N PRO A 43 -14.51 14.69 6.56
CA PRO A 43 -13.55 15.51 5.83
C PRO A 43 -12.11 15.38 6.32
N SER A 44 -11.91 14.93 7.56
CA SER A 44 -10.58 14.61 8.09
C SER A 44 -10.04 13.31 7.53
N LEU A 45 -10.89 12.30 7.32
CA LEU A 45 -10.49 11.06 6.66
C LEU A 45 -10.11 11.34 5.20
N ARG A 46 -10.94 12.09 4.47
CA ARG A 46 -10.63 12.48 3.09
C ARG A 46 -9.26 13.16 2.96
N ARG A 47 -8.94 14.12 3.84
CA ARG A 47 -7.62 14.77 3.86
C ARG A 47 -6.46 13.82 4.17
N GLN A 48 -6.69 12.79 4.98
CA GLN A 48 -5.68 11.77 5.25
C GLN A 48 -5.42 10.93 4.00
N LEU A 49 -6.48 10.53 3.28
CA LEU A 49 -6.36 9.81 2.02
C LEU A 49 -5.69 10.64 0.92
N GLU A 50 -6.04 11.94 0.81
CA GLU A 50 -5.38 12.88 -0.11
C GLU A 50 -3.87 13.07 0.21
N GLN A 51 -3.51 13.03 1.49
CA GLN A 51 -2.11 13.10 1.91
C GLN A 51 -1.38 11.81 1.56
N HIS A 52 -1.97 10.67 1.90
CA HIS A 52 -1.39 9.36 1.62
C HIS A 52 -1.22 9.15 0.11
N TYR A 53 -2.18 9.57 -0.72
CA TYR A 53 -2.04 9.54 -2.19
C TYR A 53 -0.77 10.26 -2.69
N LYS A 54 -0.39 11.38 -2.07
CA LYS A 54 0.86 12.09 -2.43
C LYS A 54 2.11 11.37 -1.95
N GLU A 55 2.03 10.72 -0.80
CA GLU A 55 3.10 9.87 -0.27
C GLU A 55 3.30 8.67 -1.22
N THR A 56 2.22 7.97 -1.60
CA THR A 56 2.19 6.89 -2.59
C THR A 56 2.76 7.29 -3.95
N GLN A 57 2.50 8.52 -4.43
CA GLN A 57 3.15 9.02 -5.65
C GLN A 57 4.68 9.13 -5.50
N GLY A 58 5.16 9.49 -4.32
CA GLY A 58 6.59 9.51 -3.99
C GLY A 58 7.15 8.08 -3.88
N GLN A 59 6.41 7.17 -3.24
CA GLN A 59 6.81 5.78 -3.07
C GLN A 59 6.99 5.06 -4.41
N VAL A 60 6.09 5.29 -5.38
CA VAL A 60 6.24 4.84 -6.77
C VAL A 60 7.53 5.35 -7.40
N GLN A 61 7.88 6.63 -7.19
CA GLN A 61 9.12 7.21 -7.72
C GLN A 61 10.35 6.61 -7.03
N ASN A 62 10.29 6.34 -5.73
CA ASN A 62 11.36 5.68 -4.99
C ASN A 62 11.60 4.26 -5.51
N LEU A 63 10.55 3.47 -5.76
CA LEU A 63 10.67 2.13 -6.34
C LEU A 63 11.27 2.16 -7.76
N GLN A 64 10.93 3.16 -8.58
CA GLN A 64 11.55 3.36 -9.89
C GLN A 64 13.04 3.71 -9.78
N GLN A 65 13.41 4.53 -8.80
CA GLN A 65 14.82 4.83 -8.51
C GLN A 65 15.59 3.59 -8.04
N VAL A 66 14.95 2.67 -7.30
CA VAL A 66 15.56 1.39 -6.93
C VAL A 66 15.85 0.54 -8.18
N PHE A 67 14.94 0.46 -9.16
CA PHE A 67 15.22 -0.21 -10.43
C PHE A 67 16.43 0.41 -11.14
N ASP A 68 16.47 1.75 -11.23
CA ASP A 68 17.57 2.48 -11.85
C ASP A 68 18.91 2.23 -11.14
N ALA A 69 18.92 2.20 -9.80
CA ALA A 69 20.11 1.94 -8.98
C ALA A 69 20.67 0.52 -9.22
N LEU A 70 19.79 -0.46 -9.42
CA LEU A 70 20.17 -1.82 -9.77
C LEU A 70 20.64 -1.98 -11.23
N GLY A 71 20.44 -0.96 -12.07
CA GLY A 71 20.68 -1.05 -13.51
C GLY A 71 19.70 -1.99 -14.23
N GLU A 72 18.54 -2.25 -13.62
CA GLU A 72 17.49 -3.12 -14.15
C GLU A 72 16.38 -2.28 -14.78
N PRO A 73 15.80 -2.68 -15.93
CA PRO A 73 14.64 -2.01 -16.45
C PRO A 73 13.45 -2.18 -15.49
N VAL A 74 12.62 -1.14 -15.39
CA VAL A 74 11.36 -1.21 -14.62
C VAL A 74 10.51 -2.38 -15.14
N ASP A 75 10.28 -3.35 -14.27
CA ASP A 75 9.55 -4.59 -14.57
C ASP A 75 8.37 -4.75 -13.62
N ARG A 76 7.16 -4.43 -14.09
CA ARG A 76 5.93 -4.58 -13.30
C ARG A 76 5.54 -6.04 -13.19
N ARG A 77 5.28 -6.49 -11.96
CA ARG A 77 4.81 -7.85 -11.67
C ARG A 77 3.44 -7.80 -11.00
N PRO A 78 2.53 -8.75 -11.30
CA PRO A 78 1.22 -8.78 -10.67
C PRO A 78 1.33 -8.75 -9.13
N CYS A 79 0.40 -8.04 -8.49
CA CYS A 79 0.22 -8.07 -7.04
C CYS A 79 -1.20 -8.56 -6.70
N PRO A 80 -1.45 -9.89 -6.69
CA PRO A 80 -2.80 -10.41 -6.48
C PRO A 80 -3.40 -10.10 -5.10
N VAL A 81 -2.55 -9.79 -4.11
CA VAL A 81 -3.01 -9.48 -2.76
C VAL A 81 -3.70 -8.12 -2.74
N ILE A 82 -3.09 -7.09 -3.34
CA ILE A 82 -3.70 -5.77 -3.39
C ILE A 82 -4.96 -5.74 -4.26
N GLU A 83 -4.96 -6.47 -5.38
CA GLU A 83 -6.15 -6.66 -6.23
C GLU A 83 -7.31 -7.31 -5.44
N GLY A 84 -6.97 -8.22 -4.52
CA GLY A 84 -7.92 -8.83 -3.60
C GLY A 84 -8.51 -7.82 -2.61
N LEU A 85 -7.65 -7.02 -1.98
CA LEU A 85 -8.04 -5.98 -1.02
C LEU A 85 -8.89 -4.89 -1.67
N GLU A 86 -8.52 -4.43 -2.87
CA GLU A 86 -9.33 -3.49 -3.66
C GLU A 86 -10.73 -4.06 -3.87
N LYS A 87 -10.82 -5.30 -4.35
CA LYS A 87 -12.10 -5.95 -4.63
C LYS A 87 -12.94 -6.14 -3.37
N GLU A 88 -12.32 -6.48 -2.25
CA GLU A 88 -12.99 -6.61 -0.96
C GLU A 88 -13.58 -5.25 -0.52
N GLY A 89 -12.79 -4.18 -0.56
CA GLY A 89 -13.23 -2.82 -0.26
C GLY A 89 -14.38 -2.35 -1.16
N ASP A 90 -14.23 -2.53 -2.48
CA ASP A 90 -15.25 -2.21 -3.49
C ASP A 90 -16.56 -2.98 -3.29
N THR A 91 -16.47 -4.21 -2.77
CA THR A 91 -17.66 -5.03 -2.48
C THR A 91 -18.32 -4.53 -1.21
N MET A 92 -17.54 -4.33 -0.14
CA MET A 92 -18.05 -3.87 1.15
C MET A 92 -18.74 -2.50 1.05
N LEU A 93 -18.17 -1.54 0.33
CA LEU A 93 -18.78 -0.22 0.11
C LEU A 93 -20.15 -0.29 -0.58
N LYS A 94 -20.42 -1.34 -1.37
CA LYS A 94 -21.73 -1.55 -2.03
C LYS A 94 -22.75 -2.27 -1.15
N GLU A 95 -22.28 -3.00 -0.15
CA GLU A 95 -23.13 -3.82 0.73
C GLU A 95 -23.57 -3.09 2.00
N VAL A 96 -22.83 -2.04 2.39
CA VAL A 96 -23.13 -1.24 3.59
C VAL A 96 -23.95 0.00 3.25
N ASP A 97 -24.61 0.56 4.28
CA ASP A 97 -25.20 1.90 4.20
C ASP A 97 -24.08 2.95 4.13
N GLU A 98 -24.29 4.05 3.40
CA GLU A 98 -23.30 5.13 3.24
C GLU A 98 -22.75 5.66 4.58
N SER A 99 -23.55 5.63 5.65
CA SER A 99 -23.11 6.02 7.00
C SER A 99 -22.00 5.13 7.58
N LEU A 100 -21.75 3.96 7.01
CA LEU A 100 -20.72 3.01 7.40
C LEU A 100 -19.47 3.08 6.50
N ASN A 101 -19.48 3.88 5.42
CA ASN A 101 -18.34 3.98 4.48
C ASN A 101 -17.02 4.25 5.20
N ASP A 102 -16.97 5.23 6.09
CA ASP A 102 -15.73 5.57 6.81
C ASP A 102 -15.18 4.39 7.64
N SER A 103 -16.05 3.51 8.15
CA SER A 103 -15.62 2.31 8.88
C SER A 103 -15.02 1.26 7.94
N VAL A 104 -15.63 1.08 6.77
CA VAL A 104 -15.13 0.18 5.72
C VAL A 104 -13.79 0.68 5.17
N ILE A 105 -13.71 1.96 4.83
CA ILE A 105 -12.50 2.61 4.32
C ILE A 105 -11.36 2.45 5.32
N LEU A 106 -11.58 2.79 6.59
CA LEU A 106 -10.53 2.70 7.61
C LEU A 106 -10.06 1.25 7.87
N SER A 107 -10.96 0.26 7.80
CA SER A 107 -10.56 -1.15 7.90
C SER A 107 -9.69 -1.55 6.71
N GLY A 108 -10.12 -1.20 5.50
CA GLY A 108 -9.38 -1.51 4.27
C GLY A 108 -8.01 -0.84 4.22
N VAL A 109 -7.89 0.42 4.68
CA VAL A 109 -6.60 1.09 4.84
C VAL A 109 -5.71 0.29 5.79
N ILE A 110 -6.17 -0.01 7.03
CA ILE A 110 -5.36 -0.78 8.00
C ILE A 110 -4.86 -2.10 7.43
N GLU A 111 -5.71 -2.85 6.72
CA GLU A 111 -5.34 -4.12 6.09
C GLU A 111 -4.31 -3.94 4.97
N THR A 112 -4.47 -2.88 4.17
CA THR A 112 -3.55 -2.49 3.09
C THR A 112 -2.18 -2.12 3.65
N GLU A 113 -2.10 -1.18 4.59
CA GLU A 113 -0.82 -0.73 5.17
C GLU A 113 -0.05 -1.90 5.82
N HIS A 114 -0.77 -2.82 6.49
CA HIS A 114 -0.14 -4.01 7.07
C HIS A 114 0.50 -4.91 5.99
N HIS A 115 -0.13 -5.01 4.82
CA HIS A 115 0.44 -5.74 3.71
C HIS A 115 1.68 -5.04 3.15
N GLU A 116 1.61 -3.73 2.96
CA GLU A 116 2.72 -2.91 2.43
C GLU A 116 3.94 -2.96 3.34
N ILE A 117 3.75 -2.77 4.65
CA ILE A 117 4.82 -2.88 5.65
C ILE A 117 5.50 -4.25 5.57
N ALA A 118 4.72 -5.34 5.44
CA ALA A 118 5.28 -6.68 5.31
C ALA A 118 6.06 -6.89 4.00
N VAL A 119 5.62 -6.26 2.90
CA VAL A 119 6.33 -6.27 1.61
C VAL A 119 7.65 -5.48 1.72
N TYR A 120 7.61 -4.28 2.28
CA TYR A 120 8.78 -3.43 2.46
C TYR A 120 9.81 -4.05 3.42
N ASP A 121 9.38 -4.62 4.55
CA ASP A 121 10.27 -5.38 5.46
C ASP A 121 11.04 -6.47 4.69
N GLY A 122 10.32 -7.22 3.84
CA GLY A 122 10.91 -8.25 3.00
C GLY A 122 11.94 -7.72 2.00
N LEU A 123 11.63 -6.60 1.33
CA LEU A 123 12.54 -5.95 0.39
C LEU A 123 13.78 -5.39 1.10
N ILE A 124 13.61 -4.72 2.24
CA ILE A 124 14.72 -4.14 3.01
C ILE A 124 15.68 -5.24 3.46
N ILE A 125 15.17 -6.34 4.03
CA ILE A 125 16.01 -7.48 4.45
C ILE A 125 16.80 -8.07 3.26
N MET A 126 16.18 -8.16 2.08
CA MET A 126 16.88 -8.61 0.88
C MET A 126 17.94 -7.60 0.41
N ALA A 127 17.63 -6.31 0.45
CA ALA A 127 18.57 -5.24 0.09
C ALA A 127 19.79 -5.19 1.02
N GLU A 128 19.59 -5.39 2.33
CA GLU A 128 20.68 -5.52 3.32
C GLU A 128 21.63 -6.68 3.00
N GLN A 129 21.12 -7.80 2.46
CA GLN A 129 21.97 -8.92 2.04
C GLN A 129 22.82 -8.61 0.82
N MET A 130 22.38 -7.66 -0.02
CA MET A 130 23.10 -7.19 -1.21
C MET A 130 24.08 -6.06 -0.90
N GLY A 131 23.90 -5.35 0.22
CA GLY A 131 24.79 -4.30 0.70
C GLY A 131 24.66 -2.97 -0.06
N ASP A 132 23.46 -2.67 -0.55
CA ASP A 132 23.16 -1.46 -1.30
C ASP A 132 22.45 -0.41 -0.40
N ASP A 133 23.26 0.44 0.24
CA ASP A 133 22.78 1.43 1.21
C ASP A 133 21.79 2.45 0.61
N ASP A 134 21.94 2.79 -0.68
CA ASP A 134 21.06 3.74 -1.36
C ASP A 134 19.67 3.14 -1.60
N VAL A 135 19.61 1.86 -2.02
CA VAL A 135 18.35 1.11 -2.13
C VAL A 135 17.67 0.96 -0.78
N ILE A 136 18.43 0.63 0.26
CA ILE A 136 17.91 0.48 1.63
C ILE A 136 17.30 1.80 2.12
N ALA A 137 17.94 2.95 1.85
CA ALA A 137 17.42 4.25 2.25
C ALA A 137 16.06 4.57 1.60
N LEU A 138 15.92 4.32 0.30
CA LEU A 138 14.66 4.54 -0.44
C LEU A 138 13.52 3.66 0.09
N LEU A 139 13.79 2.39 0.36
CA LEU A 139 12.78 1.47 0.89
C LEU A 139 12.39 1.81 2.34
N ASN A 140 13.34 2.29 3.14
CA ASN A 140 13.06 2.76 4.50
C ASN A 140 12.20 4.05 4.50
N GLU A 141 12.39 4.94 3.54
CA GLU A 141 11.52 6.12 3.42
C GLU A 141 10.06 5.71 3.19
N ASN A 142 9.81 4.72 2.33
CA ASN A 142 8.45 4.23 2.07
C ASN A 142 7.85 3.57 3.32
N ILE A 143 8.54 2.61 3.94
CA ILE A 143 7.99 1.89 5.10
C ILE A 143 7.72 2.81 6.30
N GLU A 144 8.50 3.88 6.49
CA GLU A 144 8.26 4.88 7.54
C GLU A 144 6.97 5.66 7.30
N GLN A 145 6.64 5.95 6.03
CA GLN A 145 5.39 6.60 5.63
C GLN A 145 4.20 5.66 5.89
N GLU A 146 4.29 4.39 5.51
CA GLU A 146 3.18 3.44 5.72
C GLU A 146 2.93 3.19 7.20
N ALA A 147 4.00 3.05 8.00
CA ALA A 147 3.87 2.90 9.44
C ALA A 147 3.16 4.11 10.09
N ALA A 148 3.44 5.32 9.61
CA ALA A 148 2.78 6.53 10.07
C ALA A 148 1.31 6.60 9.61
N THR A 149 0.99 6.14 8.40
CA THR A 149 -0.38 6.06 7.88
C THR A 149 -1.20 5.05 8.65
N LEU A 150 -0.66 3.85 8.89
CA LEU A 150 -1.27 2.82 9.73
C LEU A 150 -1.61 3.35 11.13
N GLU A 151 -0.67 4.03 11.80
CA GLU A 151 -0.93 4.59 13.14
C GLU A 151 -2.10 5.59 13.12
N LYS A 152 -2.13 6.48 12.10
CA LYS A 152 -3.22 7.45 11.92
C LYS A 152 -4.55 6.75 11.68
N ALA A 153 -4.58 5.72 10.82
CA ALA A 153 -5.79 4.97 10.48
C ALA A 153 -6.35 4.22 11.71
N ILE A 154 -5.52 3.50 12.46
CA ILE A 154 -5.93 2.84 13.72
C ILE A 154 -6.53 3.85 14.69
N LYS A 155 -5.87 4.99 14.87
CA LYS A 155 -6.36 6.05 15.77
C LYS A 155 -7.68 6.65 15.29
N ALA A 156 -7.87 6.82 14.00
CA ALA A 156 -9.13 7.28 13.42
C ALA A 156 -10.26 6.25 13.66
N THR A 157 -9.98 4.96 13.49
CA THR A 157 -10.93 3.86 13.77
C THR A 157 -11.36 3.86 15.24
N GLU A 158 -10.43 4.00 16.17
CA GLU A 158 -10.77 4.08 17.60
C GLU A 158 -11.66 5.30 17.93
N GLN A 159 -11.40 6.44 17.28
CA GLN A 159 -12.20 7.64 17.47
C GLN A 159 -13.61 7.46 16.91
N LEU A 160 -13.73 6.84 15.73
CA LEU A 160 -15.01 6.53 15.10
C LEU A 160 -15.84 5.59 15.99
N ALA A 161 -15.24 4.51 16.49
CA ALA A 161 -15.89 3.57 17.40
C ALA A 161 -16.43 4.26 18.68
N LYS A 162 -15.67 5.20 19.25
CA LYS A 162 -16.11 5.99 20.43
C LYS A 162 -17.29 6.90 20.11
N ARG A 163 -17.43 7.41 18.88
CA ARG A 163 -18.58 8.24 18.47
C ARG A 163 -19.85 7.40 18.34
N VAL A 164 -19.76 6.22 17.73
CA VAL A 164 -20.89 5.29 17.57
C VAL A 164 -21.49 4.90 18.92
N VAL A 165 -20.64 4.47 19.88
CA VAL A 165 -21.10 4.09 21.22
C VAL A 165 -21.85 5.21 21.94
N ARG A 166 -21.44 6.47 21.75
CA ARG A 166 -22.08 7.64 22.36
C ARG A 166 -23.42 8.02 21.71
N GLN A 167 -23.67 7.62 20.47
CA GLN A 167 -24.93 7.89 19.78
C GLN A 167 -26.01 6.84 20.07
N THR A 168 -25.61 5.64 20.51
CA THR A 168 -26.49 4.53 20.84
C THR A 168 -26.83 4.42 22.34
N ALA A 169 -26.27 5.29 23.19
CA ALA A 169 -26.46 5.33 24.65
C ALA A 169 -27.37 6.50 25.06
#